data_AF-A0A661ZM17-F1
#
_entry.id   AF-A0A661ZM17-F1
#
_cell.length_a   1.000
_cell.length_b   1.000
_cell.length_c   1.000
_cell.angle_alpha   90.00
_cell.angle_beta   90.00
_cell.angle_gamma   90.00
#
_symmetry.space_group_name_H-M   'P 1'
#
loop_
_entity.id
_entity.type
_entity.pdbx_description
1 polymer ?
#
loop_
_entity_poly.entity_id
_entity_poly.type
_entity_poly.pdbx_seq_one_letter_code
_entity_poly.pdbx_strand_id
1 'polypeptide(L)'
;MIVIDKNRVADWMLLSYLSEQRQLHERIVLYEKKYGQTFTEFEEKNSQQENEDFEEWDDLIEWQAYTNFHTDITKTINDIKSGDFQVA
;
A
#
# COMPACT_ATOMS: atom_id res chain seq x y z
N MET A 1 -36.22 -8.32 8.47
CA MET A 1 -35.08 -9.02 9.07
C MET A 1 -34.04 -9.20 7.96
N ILE A 2 -32.95 -8.45 8.00
CA ILE A 2 -31.90 -8.56 6.97
C ILE A 2 -31.03 -9.73 7.39
N VAL A 3 -31.13 -10.84 6.65
CA VAL A 3 -30.20 -11.96 6.80
C VAL A 3 -28.92 -11.54 6.09
N ILE A 4 -27.95 -11.06 6.86
CA ILE A 4 -26.64 -10.71 6.33
C ILE A 4 -25.90 -12.03 6.10
N ASP A 5 -25.74 -12.41 4.83
CA ASP A 5 -24.93 -13.54 4.43
C ASP A 5 -23.45 -13.25 4.69
N LYS A 6 -22.74 -14.17 5.34
CA LYS A 6 -21.32 -14.01 5.71
C LYS A 6 -20.45 -13.71 4.49
N ASN A 7 -20.80 -14.26 3.31
CA ASN A 7 -20.06 -14.01 2.07
C ASN A 7 -20.27 -12.59 1.58
N ARG A 8 -21.47 -12.04 1.74
CA ARG A 8 -21.77 -10.66 1.33
C ARG A 8 -20.98 -9.62 2.14
N VAL A 9 -20.71 -9.90 3.42
CA VAL A 9 -19.84 -9.04 4.26
C VAL A 9 -18.38 -9.15 3.81
N ALA A 10 -17.91 -10.37 3.53
CA ALA A 10 -16.57 -10.61 3.03
C ALA A 10 -16.34 -9.90 1.67
N ASP A 11 -17.32 -9.94 0.76
CA ASP A 11 -17.25 -9.25 -0.53
C ASP A 11 -17.13 -7.73 -0.37
N TRP A 12 -17.85 -7.16 0.60
CA TRP A 12 -17.81 -5.72 0.87
C TRP A 12 -16.46 -5.30 1.48
N MET A 13 -15.94 -6.09 2.43
CA MET A 13 -14.60 -5.88 2.98
C MET A 13 -13.53 -6.01 1.89
N LEU A 14 -13.63 -7.03 1.04
CA LEU A 14 -12.72 -7.22 -0.08
C LEU A 14 -12.74 -6.01 -1.02
N LEU A 15 -13.93 -5.49 -1.33
CA LEU A 15 -14.08 -4.30 -2.17
C LEU A 15 -13.43 -3.06 -1.54
N SER A 16 -13.58 -2.86 -0.23
CA SER A 16 -12.93 -1.73 0.46
C SER A 16 -11.41 -1.84 0.43
N TYR A 17 -10.86 -3.03 0.72
CA TYR A 17 -9.42 -3.25 0.69
C TYR A 17 -8.85 -3.11 -0.73
N LEU A 18 -9.55 -3.59 -1.76
CA LEU A 18 -9.14 -3.39 -3.16
C LEU A 18 -9.13 -1.91 -3.55
N SER A 19 -10.12 -1.13 -3.09
CA SER A 19 -10.16 0.31 -3.32
C SER A 19 -8.98 1.02 -2.63
N GLU A 20 -8.67 0.64 -1.39
CA GLU A 20 -7.55 1.20 -0.64
C GLU A 20 -6.19 0.84 -1.26
N GLN A 21 -6.03 -0.43 -1.66
CA GLN A 21 -4.85 -0.90 -2.38
C GLN A 21 -4.61 -0.08 -3.65
N ARG A 22 -5.67 0.20 -4.42
CA ARG A 22 -5.58 1.02 -5.62
C ARG A 22 -5.12 2.45 -5.31
N GLN A 23 -5.66 3.08 -4.27
CA GLN A 23 -5.25 4.43 -3.88
C GLN A 23 -3.78 4.48 -3.47
N LEU A 24 -3.30 3.48 -2.70
CA LEU A 24 -1.89 3.38 -2.32
C LEU A 24 -0.98 3.16 -3.53
N HIS A 25 -1.40 2.28 -4.44
CA HIS A 25 -0.66 2.04 -5.68
C HIS A 25 -0.56 3.30 -6.54
N GLU A 26 -1.64 4.07 -6.67
CA GLU A 26 -1.62 5.34 -7.38
C GLU A 26 -0.65 6.35 -6.74
N ARG A 27 -0.57 6.40 -5.39
CA ARG A 27 0.42 7.24 -4.69
C ARG A 27 1.85 6.79 -4.97
N ILE A 28 2.14 5.49 -4.89
CA ILE A 28 3.47 4.92 -5.22
C ILE A 28 3.88 5.32 -6.64
N VAL A 29 2.99 5.15 -7.62
CA VAL A 29 3.23 5.50 -9.03
C VAL A 29 3.46 7.01 -9.21
N LEU A 30 2.87 7.87 -8.37
CA LEU A 30 3.14 9.31 -8.41
C LEU A 30 4.58 9.63 -7.99
N TYR A 31 5.13 8.97 -6.96
CA TYR A 31 6.54 9.15 -6.60
C TYR A 31 7.48 8.57 -7.65
N GLU A 32 7.17 7.40 -8.22
CA GLU A 32 7.93 6.84 -9.35
C GLU A 32 7.97 7.80 -10.54
N LYS A 33 6.87 8.51 -10.81
CA LYS A 33 6.81 9.54 -11.86
C LYS A 33 7.52 10.83 -11.45
N LYS A 34 7.47 11.24 -10.18
CA LYS A 34 8.16 12.44 -9.65
C LYS A 34 9.67 12.29 -9.80
N TYR A 35 10.21 11.13 -9.41
CA TYR A 35 11.65 10.87 -9.37
C TYR A 35 12.18 10.12 -10.61
N GLY A 36 11.31 9.54 -11.43
CA GLY A 36 11.68 8.82 -12.65
C GLY A 36 12.44 7.52 -12.42
N GLN A 37 12.35 6.97 -11.20
CA GLN A 37 13.08 5.78 -10.74
C GLN A 37 12.20 4.96 -9.81
N THR A 38 12.62 3.74 -9.49
CA THR A 38 11.92 2.87 -8.53
C THR A 38 12.21 3.28 -7.09
N PHE A 39 11.38 2.82 -6.15
CA PHE A 39 11.58 3.08 -4.71
C PHE A 39 12.98 2.65 -4.25
N THR A 40 13.42 1.46 -4.66
CA THR A 40 14.73 0.92 -4.28
C THR A 40 15.89 1.77 -4.79
N GLU A 41 15.80 2.25 -6.04
CA GLU A 41 16.81 3.14 -6.61
C GLU A 41 16.84 4.50 -5.89
N PHE A 42 15.67 5.02 -5.49
CA PHE A 42 15.58 6.27 -4.73
C PHE A 42 16.13 6.13 -3.30
N GLU A 43 15.83 5.02 -2.62
CA GLU A 43 16.36 4.70 -1.29
C GLU A 43 17.88 4.58 -1.31
N GLU A 44 18.43 3.87 -2.31
CA GLU A 44 19.87 3.72 -2.47
C GLU A 44 20.55 5.06 -2.77
N LYS A 45 19.96 5.88 -3.65
CA LYS A 45 20.45 7.23 -3.96
C LYS A 45 20.50 8.12 -2.71
N ASN A 46 19.43 8.18 -1.94
CA ASN A 46 19.37 9.00 -0.72
C ASN A 46 20.36 8.51 0.34
N SER A 47 20.58 7.19 0.43
CA SER A 47 21.54 6.60 1.38
C SER A 47 23.01 6.88 1.03
N GLN A 48 23.31 7.17 -0.24
CA GLN A 48 24.67 7.42 -0.74
C GLN A 48 24.99 8.92 -0.90
N GLN A 49 24.01 9.80 -0.73
CA GLN A 49 24.23 11.25 -0.83
C GLN A 49 24.98 11.79 0.39
N GLU A 50 26.05 12.56 0.16
CA GLU A 50 26.75 13.31 1.22
C GLU A 50 25.96 14.54 1.69
N ASN A 51 25.07 15.08 0.86
CA ASN A 51 24.21 16.21 1.20
C ASN A 51 22.77 15.72 1.32
N GLU A 52 22.25 15.73 2.55
CA GLU A 52 20.86 15.39 2.84
C GLU A 52 19.91 16.48 2.31
N ASP A 53 19.00 16.09 1.40
CA ASP A 53 17.88 16.93 1.01
C ASP A 53 16.65 16.52 1.83
N PHE A 54 16.23 17.39 2.75
CA PHE A 54 15.09 17.14 3.64
C PHE A 54 13.80 16.82 2.88
N GLU A 55 13.59 17.41 1.69
CA GLU A 55 12.40 17.10 0.89
C GLU A 55 12.49 15.68 0.29
N GLU A 56 13.68 15.27 -0.20
CA GLU A 56 13.87 13.90 -0.69
C GLU A 56 13.76 12.87 0.45
N TRP A 57 14.15 13.22 1.68
CA TRP A 57 14.00 12.35 2.86
C TRP A 57 12.55 12.23 3.33
N ASP A 58 11.80 13.33 3.37
CA ASP A 58 10.36 13.30 3.71
C ASP A 58 9.60 12.43 2.68
N ASP A 59 9.86 12.64 1.39
CA ASP A 59 9.26 11.85 0.32
C ASP A 59 9.67 10.36 0.40
N LEU A 60 10.90 10.06 0.78
CA LEU A 60 11.37 8.68 0.97
C LEU A 60 10.59 7.98 2.08
N ILE A 61 10.41 8.65 3.22
CA ILE A 61 9.67 8.11 4.37
C ILE A 61 8.20 7.88 3.99
N GLU A 62 7.57 8.84 3.31
CA GLU A 62 6.18 8.70 2.85
C GLU A 62 6.03 7.55 1.85
N TRP A 63 6.94 7.45 0.87
CA TRP A 63 6.92 6.39 -0.13
C TRP A 63 7.15 5.01 0.50
N GLN A 64 8.08 4.90 1.45
CA GLN A 64 8.28 3.66 2.21
C GLN A 64 7.01 3.26 2.97
N ALA A 65 6.34 4.22 3.61
CA ALA A 65 5.08 3.96 4.31
C ALA A 65 4.01 3.42 3.34
N TYR A 66 3.81 4.07 2.19
CA TYR A 66 2.84 3.59 1.19
C TYR A 66 3.16 2.19 0.67
N THR A 67 4.44 1.87 0.47
CA THR A 67 4.90 0.55 0.00
C THR A 67 4.62 -0.54 1.04
N ASN A 68 4.85 -0.23 2.32
CA ASN A 68 4.54 -1.12 3.43
C ASN A 68 3.02 -1.35 3.56
N PHE A 69 2.23 -0.27 3.59
CA PHE A 69 0.77 -0.38 3.65
C PHE A 69 0.20 -1.15 2.45
N HIS A 70 0.74 -0.94 1.26
CA HIS A 70 0.31 -1.67 0.07
C HIS A 70 0.60 -3.18 0.21
N THR A 71 1.74 -3.54 0.79
CA THR A 71 2.11 -4.94 1.06
C THR A 71 1.18 -5.58 2.09
N ASP A 72 0.89 -4.87 3.18
CA ASP A 72 -0.01 -5.34 4.25
C ASP A 72 -1.43 -5.55 3.73
N ILE A 73 -1.97 -4.56 3.00
CA ILE A 73 -3.31 -4.68 2.40
C ILE A 73 -3.35 -5.81 1.37
N THR A 74 -2.29 -5.99 0.57
CA THR A 74 -2.20 -7.11 -0.37
C THR A 74 -2.25 -8.46 0.36
N LYS A 75 -1.59 -8.56 1.51
CA LYS A 75 -1.64 -9.74 2.37
C LYS A 75 -3.05 -9.95 2.94
N THR A 76 -3.69 -8.90 3.48
CA THR A 76 -5.07 -8.98 3.97
C THR A 76 -6.06 -9.40 2.88
N ILE A 77 -5.93 -8.87 1.66
CA ILE A 77 -6.74 -9.27 0.50
C ILE A 77 -6.56 -10.76 0.20
N ASN A 78 -5.31 -11.26 0.25
CA ASN A 78 -5.03 -12.67 0.01
C ASN A 78 -5.59 -13.57 1.11
N ASP A 79 -5.51 -13.15 2.37
CA ASP A 79 -6.07 -13.87 3.53
C ASP A 79 -7.62 -13.93 3.45
N ILE A 80 -8.26 -12.84 3.02
CA ILE A 80 -9.72 -12.82 2.77
C ILE A 80 -10.08 -13.77 1.62
N LYS A 81 -9.30 -13.79 0.53
CA LYS A 81 -9.53 -14.67 -0.63
C LYS A 81 -9.29 -16.15 -0.31
N SER A 82 -8.34 -16.48 0.58
CA SER A 82 -8.04 -17.86 0.97
C SER A 82 -9.07 -18.42 1.97
N GLY A 83 -9.98 -17.59 2.49
CA GLY A 83 -10.97 -18.00 3.48
C GLY A 83 -10.47 -17.96 4.92
N ASP A 84 -9.25 -17.47 5.15
CA ASP A 84 -8.58 -17.43 6.46
C ASP A 84 -8.79 -16.08 7.15
N PHE A 85 -10.06 -15.64 7.21
CA PHE A 85 -10.44 -14.39 7.85
C PHE A 85 -11.22 -14.66 9.14
N GLN A 86 -10.64 -14.26 10.27
CA GLN A 86 -11.37 -14.17 11.54
C GLN A 86 -12.21 -12.89 11.54
N VAL A 87 -13.52 -13.07 11.48
CA VAL A 87 -14.47 -12.00 11.82
C VAL A 87 -14.49 -11.94 13.35
N ALA A 88 -13.88 -10.90 13.92
CA ALA A 88 -13.93 -10.60 15.35
C ALA A 88 -15.33 -10.12 15.79
#